data_AF-A0A1Y2RAG5-F1
#
_entry.id   AF-A0A1Y2RAG5-F1
#
_cell.length_a   1.000
_cell.length_b   1.000
_cell.length_c   1.000
_cell.angle_alpha   90.00
_cell.angle_beta   90.00
_cell.angle_gamma   90.00
#
_symmetry.space_group_name_H-M   'P 1'
#
loop_
_entity.id
_entity.type
_entity.pdbx_description
1 polymer ?
#
loop_
_entity_poly.entity_id
_entity_poly.type
_entity_poly.pdbx_seq_one_letter_code
_entity_poly.pdbx_strand_id
1 'polypeptide(L)'
;MILAHWTYSKQEWKAFVRTERKQKGFISYMMYLLFPMSAKKIPEVKITPELVCIGANQQYFSSGRHSLTEINIREEGLINIIEITYQCFNTLKTKRGEIIIPVPKGKLREAFEVEERLLSDAALCQ
;
A
#
# COMPACT_ATOMS: atom_id res chain seq x y z
N MET A 1 -13.02 -10.46 -3.23
CA MET A 1 -12.00 -11.26 -3.96
C MET A 1 -10.62 -10.75 -3.55
N ILE A 2 -9.64 -11.62 -3.34
CA ILE A 2 -8.26 -11.22 -3.02
C ILE A 2 -7.46 -11.19 -4.32
N LEU A 3 -6.80 -10.06 -4.61
CA LEU A 3 -5.96 -9.88 -5.80
C LEU A 3 -4.54 -10.40 -5.56
N ALA A 4 -3.99 -10.06 -4.39
CA ALA A 4 -2.67 -10.50 -3.98
C ALA A 4 -2.63 -10.76 -2.47
N HIS A 5 -1.82 -11.73 -2.11
CA HIS A 5 -1.54 -12.09 -0.73
C HIS A 5 -0.04 -12.27 -0.53
N TRP A 6 0.56 -11.32 0.17
CA TRP A 6 2.00 -11.22 0.33
C TRP A 6 2.41 -11.44 1.77
N THR A 7 3.44 -12.27 1.92
CA THR A 7 4.14 -12.51 3.18
C THR A 7 5.60 -12.15 3.00
N TYR A 8 6.14 -11.36 3.91
CA TYR A 8 7.52 -10.91 3.84
C TYR A 8 8.43 -11.78 4.70
N SER A 9 9.70 -11.87 4.33
CA SER A 9 10.74 -12.28 5.25
C SER A 9 11.08 -11.14 6.22
N LYS A 10 11.70 -11.49 7.36
CA LYS A 10 12.16 -10.49 8.34
C LYS A 10 13.18 -9.52 7.73
N GLN A 11 13.96 -9.99 6.75
CA GLN A 11 15.01 -9.20 6.12
C GLN A 11 14.42 -8.17 5.15
N GLU A 12 13.47 -8.58 4.31
CA GLU A 12 12.78 -7.68 3.37
C GLU A 12 12.03 -6.57 4.12
N TRP A 13 11.31 -6.91 5.18
CA TRP A 13 10.60 -5.91 5.99
C TRP A 13 11.56 -4.91 6.64
N LYS A 14 12.69 -5.38 7.18
CA LYS A 14 13.72 -4.50 7.73
C LYS A 14 14.37 -3.61 6.68
N ALA A 15 14.54 -4.10 5.45
CA ALA A 15 15.09 -3.32 4.35
C ALA A 15 14.15 -2.16 3.98
N PHE A 16 12.84 -2.44 3.83
CA PHE A 16 11.83 -1.41 3.60
C PHE A 16 11.82 -0.33 4.67
N VAL A 17 11.76 -0.73 5.95
CA VAL A 17 11.78 0.22 7.08
C VAL A 17 13.04 1.11 7.08
N ARG A 18 14.18 0.61 6.58
CA ARG A 18 15.42 1.38 6.48
C ARG A 18 15.43 2.35 5.30
N THR A 19 14.91 1.96 4.14
CA THR A 19 14.87 2.80 2.94
C THR A 19 13.93 3.99 3.12
N GLU A 20 12.74 3.77 3.68
CA GLU A 20 11.75 4.82 3.97
C GLU A 20 12.26 5.87 4.96
N ARG A 21 12.98 5.43 6.02
CA ARG A 21 13.61 6.34 7.01
C ARG A 21 14.61 7.30 6.38
N LYS A 22 15.17 6.98 5.21
CA LYS A 22 16.14 7.85 4.52
C LYS A 22 15.48 8.89 3.61
N GLN A 23 14.27 8.63 3.12
CA GLN A 23 13.64 9.48 2.09
C GLN A 23 12.71 10.57 2.65
N LYS A 24 11.92 10.30 3.68
CA LYS A 24 10.96 11.26 4.25
C LYS A 24 11.32 11.51 5.72
N GLY A 25 11.99 12.62 6.00
CA GLY A 25 12.41 12.99 7.35
C GLY A 25 11.28 12.81 8.37
N PHE A 26 11.49 11.93 9.36
CA PHE A 26 10.81 11.64 10.64
C PHE A 26 9.27 11.73 10.80
N ILE A 27 8.53 12.55 10.04
CA ILE A 27 7.15 12.95 10.32
C ILE A 27 6.12 12.04 9.65
N SER A 28 6.33 11.57 8.41
CA SER A 28 5.41 10.57 7.81
C SER A 28 5.48 9.22 8.53
N TYR A 29 6.67 8.93 9.07
CA TYR A 29 6.96 7.79 9.94
C TYR A 29 6.11 7.79 11.22
N MET A 30 5.79 8.96 11.78
CA MET A 30 5.01 9.01 13.02
C MET A 30 3.55 8.55 12.87
N MET A 31 2.92 8.68 11.71
CA MET A 31 1.56 8.11 11.51
C MET A 31 1.59 6.58 11.34
N TYR A 32 2.62 6.02 10.69
CA TYR A 32 2.75 4.58 10.51
C TYR A 32 3.32 3.85 11.74
N LEU A 33 3.98 4.55 12.68
CA LEU A 33 4.56 3.95 13.90
C LEU A 33 3.77 4.12 15.20
N LEU A 34 2.76 4.99 15.26
CA LEU A 34 1.97 5.20 16.48
C LEU A 34 0.89 4.13 16.73
N PHE A 35 0.75 3.11 15.86
CA PHE A 35 0.04 1.88 16.20
C PHE A 35 1.04 0.80 16.61
N PRO A 36 0.78 0.00 17.66
CA PRO A 36 1.78 -0.78 18.39
C PRO A 36 2.30 -1.95 17.55
N MET A 37 3.19 -1.65 16.61
CA MET A 37 4.08 -2.63 15.99
C MET A 37 5.10 -3.05 17.04
N SER A 38 4.69 -3.98 17.91
CA SER A 38 5.69 -4.86 18.51
C SER A 38 6.44 -5.50 17.34
N ALA A 39 7.75 -5.26 17.26
CA ALA A 39 8.65 -5.73 16.21
C ALA A 39 8.78 -7.28 16.12
N LYS A 40 7.81 -8.02 16.66
CA LYS A 40 7.80 -9.48 16.77
C LYS A 40 7.08 -10.18 15.60
N LYS A 41 6.10 -9.55 14.94
CA LYS A 41 5.34 -10.17 13.83
C LYS A 41 5.56 -9.40 12.52
N ILE A 42 5.97 -10.13 11.48
CA ILE A 42 6.04 -9.61 10.12
C ILE A 42 4.58 -9.47 9.64
N PRO A 43 4.17 -8.29 9.14
CA PRO A 43 2.81 -8.11 8.69
C PRO A 43 2.56 -8.90 7.41
N GLU A 44 1.39 -9.52 7.34
CA GLU A 44 0.81 -10.11 6.15
C GLU A 44 0.06 -9.01 5.38
N VAL A 45 0.28 -8.91 4.07
CA VAL A 45 -0.38 -7.91 3.23
C VAL A 45 -1.38 -8.60 2.31
N LYS A 46 -2.63 -8.12 2.32
CA LYS A 46 -3.67 -8.56 1.38
C LYS A 46 -4.18 -7.37 0.61
N ILE A 47 -4.19 -7.50 -0.71
CA ILE A 47 -4.71 -6.47 -1.60
C ILE A 47 -6.01 -7.00 -2.19
N THR A 48 -7.04 -6.18 -2.15
CA THR A 48 -8.35 -6.44 -2.74
C THR A 48 -8.71 -5.27 -3.66
N PRO A 49 -9.78 -5.34 -4.46
CA PRO A 49 -10.21 -4.23 -5.31
C PRO A 49 -10.50 -2.91 -4.56
N GLU A 50 -10.88 -3.01 -3.28
CA GLU A 50 -11.40 -1.87 -2.50
C GLU A 50 -10.42 -1.34 -1.44
N LEU A 51 -9.61 -2.25 -0.89
CA LEU A 51 -8.78 -1.98 0.28
C LEU A 51 -7.49 -2.81 0.31
N VAL A 52 -6.57 -2.34 1.14
CA VAL A 52 -5.37 -3.07 1.54
C VAL A 52 -5.44 -3.41 3.03
N CYS A 53 -5.24 -4.69 3.36
CA CYS A 53 -4.99 -5.13 4.71
C CYS A 53 -3.49 -5.26 4.95
N ILE A 54 -2.98 -4.65 6.02
CA ILE A 54 -1.59 -4.82 6.49
C ILE A 54 -1.65 -5.28 7.94
N GLY A 55 -1.50 -6.59 8.15
CA GLY A 55 -1.77 -7.22 9.45
C GLY A 55 -3.22 -7.03 9.88
N ALA A 56 -3.44 -6.35 11.02
CA ALA A 56 -4.78 -6.05 11.53
C ALA A 56 -5.37 -4.73 10.98
N ASN A 57 -4.57 -3.92 10.28
CA ASN A 57 -5.00 -2.62 9.78
C ASN A 57 -5.60 -2.74 8.38
N GLN A 58 -6.67 -2.00 8.13
CA GLN A 58 -7.35 -1.94 6.84
C GLN A 58 -7.36 -0.50 6.34
N GLN A 59 -6.98 -0.28 5.08
CA GLN A 59 -7.02 1.02 4.43
C GLN A 59 -7.80 0.91 3.13
N TYR A 60 -8.91 1.65 3.04
CA TYR A 60 -9.76 1.71 1.86
C TYR A 60 -9.23 2.78 0.90
N PHE A 61 -9.16 2.43 -0.38
CA PHE A 61 -8.77 3.35 -1.45
C PHE A 61 -9.81 3.39 -2.58
N SER A 62 -10.70 2.40 -2.67
CA SER A 62 -11.85 2.39 -3.57
C SER A 62 -13.09 1.95 -2.79
N SER A 63 -13.99 2.89 -2.50
CA SER A 63 -15.23 2.67 -1.75
C SER A 63 -16.19 3.85 -1.97
N GLY A 64 -17.40 3.83 -1.41
CA GLY A 64 -18.34 4.96 -1.58
C GLY A 64 -17.83 6.34 -1.15
N ARG A 65 -16.72 6.44 -0.40
CA ARG A 65 -16.05 7.70 -0.03
C ARG A 65 -14.61 7.81 -0.54
N HIS A 66 -14.11 6.81 -1.24
CA HIS A 66 -12.72 6.78 -1.72
C HIS A 66 -12.71 6.44 -3.20
N SER A 67 -12.06 7.26 -4.03
CA SER A 67 -11.85 6.95 -5.44
C SER A 67 -10.37 6.73 -5.68
N LEU A 68 -10.05 5.55 -6.20
CA LEU A 68 -8.73 5.27 -6.74
C LEU A 68 -8.42 6.32 -7.81
N THR A 69 -7.19 6.86 -7.79
CA THR A 69 -6.75 7.89 -8.74
C THR A 69 -5.60 7.39 -9.58
N GLU A 70 -4.59 6.81 -8.94
CA GLU A 70 -3.37 6.38 -9.61
C GLU A 70 -2.76 5.21 -8.84
N ILE A 71 -2.15 4.29 -9.59
CA ILE A 71 -1.28 3.25 -9.05
C ILE A 71 0.04 3.39 -9.78
N ASN A 72 1.14 3.29 -9.03
CA ASN A 72 2.48 3.35 -9.60
C ASN A 72 3.36 2.30 -8.94
N ILE A 73 4.14 1.59 -9.75
CA ILE A 73 5.14 0.64 -9.28
C ILE A 73 6.52 1.24 -9.58
N ARG A 74 7.26 1.57 -8.54
CA ARG A 74 8.60 2.14 -8.67
C ARG A 74 9.65 1.37 -7.89
N GLU A 75 10.89 1.47 -8.34
CA GLU A 75 12.05 0.92 -7.64
C GLU A 75 12.63 1.95 -6.68
N GLU A 76 12.72 1.59 -5.39
CA GLU A 76 13.36 2.40 -4.36
C GLU A 76 14.53 1.64 -3.72
N GLY A 77 15.72 1.88 -4.26
CA GLY A 77 16.95 1.27 -3.77
C GLY A 77 17.04 -0.22 -4.12
N LEU A 78 16.68 -1.09 -3.17
CA LEU A 78 16.74 -2.56 -3.36
C LEU A 78 15.37 -3.23 -3.33
N ILE A 79 14.31 -2.42 -3.28
CA ILE A 79 12.94 -2.90 -3.15
C ILE A 79 12.06 -2.19 -4.17
N ASN A 80 11.11 -2.92 -4.74
CA ASN A 80 10.03 -2.31 -5.51
C ASN A 80 8.90 -1.95 -4.57
N ILE A 81 8.16 -0.91 -4.90
CA ILE A 81 7.08 -0.37 -4.08
C ILE A 81 5.88 -0.10 -4.98
N ILE A 82 4.70 -0.52 -4.53
CA ILE A 82 3.43 -0.05 -5.07
C ILE A 82 3.01 1.19 -4.28
N GLU A 83 2.77 2.27 -4.99
CA GLU A 83 2.10 3.46 -4.48
C GLU A 83 0.67 3.50 -5.03
N ILE A 84 -0.33 3.52 -4.13
CA ILE A 84 -1.74 3.68 -4.47
C ILE A 84 -2.18 5.07 -4.01
N THR A 85 -2.44 5.96 -4.95
CA THR A 85 -3.04 7.27 -4.68
C THR A 85 -4.55 7.21 -4.82
N TYR A 86 -5.27 7.80 -3.87
CA TYR A 86 -6.72 7.90 -3.90
C TYR A 86 -7.21 9.27 -3.41
N GLN A 87 -8.45 9.60 -3.76
CA GLN A 87 -9.17 10.75 -3.22
C GLN A 87 -10.20 10.28 -2.20
N CYS A 88 -10.24 10.93 -1.04
CA CYS A 88 -11.27 10.75 -0.02
C CYS A 88 -12.26 11.91 -0.08
N PHE A 89 -13.53 11.60 -0.29
CA PHE A 89 -14.63 12.57 -0.27
C PHE A 89 -15.25 12.59 1.12
N ASN A 90 -15.02 13.69 1.84
CA ASN A 90 -15.75 14.00 3.06
C ASN A 90 -16.75 15.13 2.76
N THR A 91 -17.80 15.28 3.56
CA THR A 91 -18.92 16.22 3.37
C THR A 91 -18.52 17.67 3.11
N LEU A 92 -17.29 18.07 3.45
CA LEU A 92 -16.81 19.44 3.33
C LEU A 92 -15.54 19.60 2.47
N LYS A 93 -14.76 18.54 2.23
CA LYS A 93 -13.44 18.62 1.56
C LYS A 93 -13.06 17.30 0.89
N THR A 94 -12.47 17.39 -0.30
CA THR A 94 -11.73 16.28 -0.92
C THR A 94 -10.29 16.29 -0.41
N LYS A 95 -9.80 15.15 0.08
CA LYS A 95 -8.41 14.97 0.51
C LYS A 95 -7.73 13.91 -0.33
N ARG A 96 -6.46 14.11 -0.70
CA ARG A 96 -5.63 13.08 -1.32
C ARG A 96 -5.04 12.18 -0.24
N GLY A 97 -5.09 10.87 -0.46
CA GLY A 97 -4.44 9.83 0.35
C GLY A 97 -3.48 9.01 -0.50
N GLU A 98 -2.51 8.38 0.17
CA GLU A 98 -1.46 7.55 -0.44
C GLU A 98 -1.28 6.29 0.42
N ILE A 99 -1.22 5.11 -0.22
CA ILE A 99 -0.85 3.85 0.41
C ILE A 99 0.45 3.37 -0.25
N ILE A 100 1.46 3.09 0.57
CA ILE A 100 2.77 2.62 0.12
C ILE A 100 2.95 1.18 0.57
N ILE A 101 3.21 0.28 -0.38
CA ILE A 101 3.29 -1.17 -0.13
C ILE A 101 4.60 -1.70 -0.72
N PRO A 102 5.50 -2.26 0.10
CA PRO A 102 6.69 -2.91 -0.45
C PRO A 102 6.30 -4.16 -1.22
N VAL A 103 6.93 -4.38 -2.36
CA VAL A 103 6.77 -5.61 -3.15
C VAL A 103 7.80 -6.63 -2.68
N PRO A 104 7.39 -7.83 -2.24
CA PRO A 104 8.32 -8.90 -1.88
C PRO A 104 9.21 -9.30 -3.05
N LYS A 105 10.40 -9.85 -2.75
CA LYS A 105 11.30 -10.31 -3.80
C LYS A 105 10.64 -11.41 -4.64
N GLY A 106 10.76 -11.29 -5.97
CA GLY A 106 10.14 -12.24 -6.91
C GLY A 106 8.63 -12.05 -7.11
N LYS A 107 7.99 -11.08 -6.43
CA LYS A 107 6.57 -10.76 -6.58
C LYS A 107 6.28 -9.57 -7.49
N LEU A 108 7.29 -9.06 -8.20
CA LEU A 108 7.15 -7.91 -9.10
C LEU A 108 6.13 -8.14 -10.21
N ARG A 109 6.10 -9.35 -10.80
CA ARG A 109 5.08 -9.70 -11.79
C ARG A 109 3.67 -9.65 -11.22
N GLU A 110 3.47 -10.21 -10.02
CA GLU A 110 2.18 -10.17 -9.32
C GLU A 110 1.78 -8.72 -8.97
N ALA A 111 2.76 -7.86 -8.67
CA ALA A 111 2.51 -6.44 -8.44
C ALA A 111 1.93 -5.74 -9.68
N PHE A 112 2.49 -5.98 -10.88
CA PHE A 112 1.92 -5.46 -12.13
C PHE A 112 0.53 -6.03 -12.44
N GLU A 113 0.29 -7.30 -12.15
CA GLU A 113 -1.05 -7.90 -12.29
C GLU A 113 -2.08 -7.27 -11.34
N VAL A 114 -1.67 -6.89 -10.13
CA VAL A 114 -2.51 -6.14 -9.18
C VAL A 114 -2.84 -4.76 -9.73
N GLU A 115 -1.86 -4.03 -10.25
CA GLU A 115 -2.06 -2.71 -10.86
C GLU A 115 -3.06 -2.78 -12.01
N GLU A 116 -2.85 -3.69 -12.98
CA GLU A 116 -3.73 -3.86 -14.13
C GLU A 116 -5.18 -4.15 -13.72
N ARG A 117 -5.38 -5.03 -12.72
CA ARG A 117 -6.72 -5.38 -12.22
C ARG A 117 -7.37 -4.22 -11.49
N LEU A 118 -6.64 -3.51 -10.64
CA LEU A 118 -7.19 -2.37 -9.90
C LEU A 118 -7.58 -1.22 -10.83
N LEU A 119 -6.79 -0.96 -11.87
CA LEU A 119 -7.12 0.04 -12.88
C LEU A 119 -8.32 -0.38 -13.74
N SER A 120 -8.41 -1.66 -14.09
CA SER A 120 -9.55 -2.22 -14.83
C SER A 120 -10.86 -2.12 -14.03
N ASP A 121 -10.83 -2.49 -12.75
CA ASP A 121 -12.00 -2.42 -11.87
C ASP A 121 -12.45 -0.96 -11.65
N ALA A 122 -11.51 -0.02 -11.54
CA ALA A 122 -11.82 1.40 -11.42
C ALA A 122 -12.44 1.99 -12.70
N ALA A 123 -12.03 1.50 -13.88
CA ALA A 123 -12.60 1.93 -15.16
C ALA A 123 -14.05 1.42 -15.36
N LEU A 124 -14.41 0.27 -14.80
CA LEU A 124 -15.77 -0.29 -14.87
C LEU A 124 -16.78 0.42 -13.95
N CYS A 125 -16.30 1.18 -12.97
CA CYS A 125 -17.15 1.91 -12.01
C CYS A 125 -17.43 3.37 -12.40
N GLN A 126 -16.94 3.82 -13.57
CA GLN A 126 -17.20 5.16 -14.13
C GLN A 126 -18.39 5.15 -15.08
#